data_AF-A0A4Q7FBW8-F1
#
_entry.id   AF-A0A4Q7FBW8-F1
#
_cell.length_a   1.000
_cell.length_b   1.000
_cell.length_c   1.000
_cell.angle_alpha   90.00
_cell.angle_beta   90.00
_cell.angle_gamma   90.00
#
_symmetry.space_group_name_H-M   'P 1'
#
loop_
_entity.id
_entity.type
_entity.pdbx_description
1 polymer ?
#
loop_
_entity_poly.entity_id
_entity_poly.type
_entity_poly.pdbx_seq_one_letter_code
_entity_poly.pdbx_strand_id
1 'polypeptide(L)'
;ERRASEIMLKAQGKAAGHRITAGEDKAYDTADHVANLRAINVTPHVTQNQAVTKTGKNRNSAIDGRTTRHPGYGMSQSRRAMIECIFGWGKQHGTMRKTKHRGIGRVAADFLLNLIAYNLIRIPKLVAAQPAQT
;
A
#
# COMPACT_ATOMS: atom_id res chain seq x y z
N GLU A 1 -11.28 -2.75 -12.00
CA GLU A 1 -10.20 -2.21 -11.14
C GLU A 1 -8.81 -2.60 -11.63
N ARG A 2 -8.42 -3.87 -11.64
CA ARG A 2 -7.08 -4.33 -12.11
C ARG A 2 -6.62 -3.75 -13.47
N ARG A 3 -7.45 -3.83 -14.50
CA ARG A 3 -7.15 -3.24 -15.83
C ARG A 3 -6.92 -1.74 -15.78
N ALA A 4 -7.65 -1.02 -14.93
CA ALA A 4 -7.45 0.42 -14.75
C ALA A 4 -6.12 0.69 -14.03
N SER A 5 -5.79 -0.11 -13.00
CA SER A 5 -4.47 -0.07 -12.32
C SER A 5 -3.34 -0.25 -13.35
N GLU A 6 -3.43 -1.26 -14.20
CA GLU A 6 -2.43 -1.54 -15.25
C GLU A 6 -2.23 -0.35 -16.21
N ILE A 7 -3.33 0.28 -16.65
CA ILE A 7 -3.28 1.45 -17.54
C ILE A 7 -2.59 2.63 -16.84
N MET A 8 -2.97 2.91 -15.59
CA MET A 8 -2.40 4.01 -14.81
C MET A 8 -0.92 3.79 -14.50
N LEU A 9 -0.56 2.57 -14.12
CA LEU A 9 0.82 2.19 -13.81
C LEU A 9 1.71 2.21 -15.06
N LYS A 10 1.17 1.82 -16.23
CA LYS A 10 1.90 1.93 -17.50
C LYS A 10 2.20 3.39 -17.84
N ALA A 11 1.22 4.29 -17.66
CA ALA A 11 1.42 5.72 -17.87
C ALA A 11 2.46 6.29 -16.88
N GLN A 12 2.36 5.94 -15.59
CA GLN A 12 3.35 6.37 -14.59
C GLN A 12 4.75 5.83 -14.86
N GLY A 13 4.89 4.55 -15.23
CA GLY A 13 6.19 3.96 -15.55
C GLY A 13 6.85 4.64 -16.75
N LYS A 14 6.06 4.99 -17.77
CA LYS A 14 6.54 5.78 -18.91
C LYS A 14 7.01 7.17 -18.49
N ALA A 15 6.25 7.84 -17.61
CA ALA A 15 6.60 9.17 -17.12
C ALA A 15 7.86 9.16 -16.22
N ALA A 16 8.02 8.11 -15.40
CA ALA A 16 9.18 7.95 -14.53
C ALA A 16 10.48 7.61 -15.30
N GLY A 17 10.36 7.00 -16.48
CA GLY A 17 11.52 6.61 -17.30
C GLY A 17 12.33 5.43 -16.74
N HIS A 18 11.88 4.83 -15.63
CA HIS A 18 12.52 3.67 -15.02
C HIS A 18 11.47 2.67 -14.50
N ARG A 19 11.92 1.48 -14.13
CA ARG A 19 11.07 0.45 -13.50
C ARG A 19 10.51 0.97 -12.18
N ILE A 20 9.19 0.90 -12.01
CA ILE A 20 8.48 1.27 -10.79
C ILE A 20 7.95 0.03 -10.05
N THR A 21 7.49 0.22 -8.82
CA THR A 21 6.87 -0.83 -8.00
C THR A 21 5.39 -0.52 -7.78
N ALA A 22 4.55 -1.56 -7.76
CA ALA A 22 3.12 -1.43 -7.46
C ALA A 22 2.81 -2.18 -6.16
N GLY A 23 2.50 -1.45 -5.10
CA GLY A 23 2.08 -2.02 -3.82
C GLY A 23 0.58 -2.29 -3.82
N GLU A 24 0.17 -3.56 -3.75
CA GLU A 24 -1.25 -3.94 -3.81
C GLU A 24 -1.60 -4.99 -2.76
N ASP A 25 -2.90 -5.14 -2.50
CA ASP A 25 -3.41 -6.09 -1.51
C ASP A 25 -3.51 -7.53 -2.08
N LYS A 26 -3.70 -8.49 -1.18
CA LYS A 26 -3.74 -9.93 -1.52
C LYS A 26 -4.81 -10.34 -2.53
N ALA A 27 -5.89 -9.59 -2.69
CA ALA A 27 -6.94 -9.86 -3.67
C ALA A 27 -6.47 -9.56 -5.11
N TYR A 28 -5.35 -8.85 -5.28
CA TYR A 28 -4.72 -8.60 -6.57
C TYR A 28 -3.72 -9.69 -6.96
N ASP A 29 -3.41 -10.62 -6.05
CA ASP A 29 -2.53 -11.77 -6.28
C ASP A 29 -3.19 -12.80 -7.21
N THR A 30 -3.19 -12.49 -8.49
CA THR A 30 -3.74 -13.30 -9.59
C THR A 30 -2.69 -13.40 -10.69
N ALA A 31 -2.58 -14.58 -11.31
CA ALA A 31 -1.52 -14.87 -12.29
C ALA A 31 -1.52 -13.87 -13.45
N ASP A 32 -2.69 -13.61 -14.04
CA ASP A 32 -2.83 -12.68 -15.18
C ASP A 32 -2.39 -11.27 -14.81
N HIS A 33 -2.79 -10.78 -13.62
CA HIS A 33 -2.45 -9.43 -13.20
C HIS A 33 -0.94 -9.28 -12.92
N VAL A 34 -0.35 -10.24 -12.21
CA VAL A 34 1.09 -10.28 -11.96
C VAL A 34 1.88 -10.35 -13.27
N ALA A 35 1.41 -11.13 -14.24
CA ALA A 35 2.00 -11.21 -15.57
C ALA A 35 1.91 -9.87 -16.32
N ASN A 36 0.74 -9.22 -16.29
CA ASN A 36 0.52 -7.92 -16.93
C ASN A 36 1.42 -6.83 -16.35
N LEU A 37 1.53 -6.75 -15.02
CA LEU A 37 2.42 -5.80 -14.34
C LEU A 37 3.88 -6.01 -14.77
N ARG A 38 4.34 -7.26 -14.81
CA ARG A 38 5.69 -7.60 -15.28
C ARG A 38 5.89 -7.22 -16.75
N ALA A 39 4.90 -7.42 -17.61
CA ALA A 39 4.95 -7.08 -19.03
C ALA A 39 5.06 -5.57 -19.28
N ILE A 40 4.45 -4.74 -18.42
CA ILE A 40 4.59 -3.28 -18.47
C ILE A 40 5.79 -2.74 -17.67
N ASN A 41 6.75 -3.61 -17.32
CA ASN A 41 7.96 -3.27 -16.58
C ASN A 41 7.69 -2.71 -15.16
N VAL A 42 6.62 -3.16 -14.51
CA VAL A 42 6.27 -2.82 -13.13
C VAL A 42 6.55 -4.03 -12.22
N THR A 43 7.26 -3.80 -11.11
CA THR A 43 7.50 -4.86 -10.12
C THR A 43 6.28 -4.99 -9.20
N PRO A 44 5.63 -6.17 -9.14
CA PRO A 44 4.41 -6.36 -8.37
C PRO A 44 4.73 -6.59 -6.89
N HIS A 45 4.67 -5.55 -6.06
CA HIS A 45 4.71 -5.66 -4.59
C HIS A 45 3.32 -5.99 -4.03
N VAL A 46 2.72 -7.06 -4.55
CA VAL A 46 1.40 -7.55 -4.10
C VAL A 46 1.58 -8.46 -2.89
N THR A 47 0.73 -8.34 -1.87
CA THR A 47 0.77 -9.24 -0.72
C THR A 47 0.47 -10.69 -1.16
N GLN A 48 1.34 -11.65 -0.81
CA GLN A 48 1.12 -13.08 -1.13
C GLN A 48 -0.17 -13.62 -0.51
N ASN A 49 -0.95 -14.35 -1.31
CA ASN A 49 -2.19 -15.01 -0.89
C ASN A 49 -1.94 -16.48 -0.53
N GLN A 50 -1.30 -16.72 0.62
CA GLN A 50 -0.91 -18.05 1.11
C GLN A 50 -1.85 -18.59 2.19
N ALA A 51 -3.09 -18.08 2.27
CA ALA A 51 -4.02 -18.46 3.34
C ALA A 51 -4.36 -19.96 3.30
N VAL A 52 -4.46 -20.59 4.47
CA VAL A 52 -4.91 -21.98 4.61
C VAL A 52 -6.38 -22.06 4.20
N THR A 53 -6.70 -22.95 3.26
CA THR A 53 -8.05 -23.23 2.81
C THR A 53 -8.79 -24.14 3.80
N LYS A 54 -10.12 -24.24 3.67
CA LYS A 54 -10.95 -25.13 4.49
C LYS A 54 -10.50 -26.61 4.46
N THR A 55 -9.74 -27.01 3.43
CA THR A 55 -9.21 -28.37 3.24
C THR A 55 -7.79 -28.55 3.79
N GLY A 56 -7.25 -27.57 4.52
CA GLY A 56 -5.92 -27.63 5.14
C GLY A 56 -4.75 -27.34 4.18
N LYS A 57 -5.01 -27.03 2.91
CA LYS A 57 -3.98 -26.67 1.92
C LYS A 57 -3.79 -25.16 1.84
N ASN A 58 -2.55 -24.68 1.69
CA ASN A 58 -2.29 -23.28 1.38
C ASN A 58 -2.74 -22.95 -0.04
N ARG A 59 -3.26 -21.73 -0.24
CA ARG A 59 -3.52 -21.19 -1.57
C ARG A 59 -2.20 -20.92 -2.29
N ASN A 60 -2.17 -21.07 -3.61
CA ASN A 60 -1.00 -20.74 -4.42
C ASN A 60 -0.98 -19.24 -4.74
N SER A 61 0.07 -18.56 -4.31
CA SER A 61 0.36 -17.15 -4.62
C SER A 61 1.03 -17.03 -5.99
N ALA A 62 0.62 -16.06 -6.81
CA ALA A 62 1.30 -15.74 -8.07
C ALA A 62 2.58 -14.91 -7.83
N ILE A 63 2.70 -14.27 -6.67
CA ILE A 63 3.95 -13.67 -6.20
C ILE A 63 4.90 -14.74 -5.70
N ASP A 64 6.04 -14.84 -6.37
CA ASP A 64 7.11 -15.82 -6.17
C ASP A 64 8.37 -15.20 -5.52
N GLY A 65 9.38 -16.05 -5.30
CA GLY A 65 10.67 -15.67 -4.71
C GLY A 65 11.43 -14.57 -5.47
N ARG A 66 11.15 -14.35 -6.75
CA ARG A 66 11.77 -13.27 -7.53
C ARG A 66 11.45 -11.91 -6.93
N THR A 67 10.23 -11.73 -6.42
CA THR A 67 9.81 -10.47 -5.80
C THR A 67 10.11 -10.45 -4.30
N THR A 68 9.81 -11.53 -3.59
CA THR A 68 9.86 -11.53 -2.11
C THR A 68 11.28 -11.54 -1.54
N ARG A 69 12.29 -12.00 -2.30
CA ARG A 69 13.68 -12.01 -1.86
C ARG A 69 14.30 -10.61 -1.67
N HIS A 70 13.68 -9.58 -2.25
CA HIS A 70 14.23 -8.24 -2.21
C HIS A 70 13.76 -7.48 -0.96
N PRO A 71 14.65 -6.80 -0.21
CA PRO A 71 14.26 -6.01 0.97
C PRO A 71 13.19 -4.96 0.67
N GLY A 72 13.19 -4.41 -0.54
CA GLY A 72 12.19 -3.44 -0.98
C GLY A 72 10.75 -3.97 -0.95
N TYR A 73 10.55 -5.27 -1.15
CA TYR A 73 9.22 -5.89 -1.02
C TYR A 73 8.72 -5.82 0.42
N GLY A 74 9.54 -6.23 1.39
CA GLY A 74 9.19 -6.17 2.81
C GLY A 74 8.88 -4.73 3.27
N MET A 75 9.71 -3.76 2.86
CA MET A 75 9.48 -2.35 3.16
C MET A 75 8.17 -1.83 2.57
N SER A 76 7.83 -2.25 1.35
CA SER A 76 6.58 -1.89 0.68
C SER A 76 5.37 -2.43 1.43
N GLN A 77 5.41 -3.69 1.88
CA GLN A 77 4.32 -4.29 2.65
C GLN A 77 4.10 -3.56 3.98
N SER A 78 5.17 -3.24 4.71
CA SER A 78 5.08 -2.50 5.97
C SER A 78 4.52 -1.09 5.75
N ARG A 79 4.97 -0.38 4.70
CA ARG A 79 4.48 0.96 4.37
C ARG A 79 3.01 0.97 3.97
N ARG A 80 2.56 -0.03 3.20
CA ARG A 80 1.14 -0.19 2.83
C ARG A 80 0.25 -0.28 4.08
N ALA A 81 0.61 -1.17 5.02
CA ALA A 81 -0.13 -1.33 6.26
C ALA A 81 -0.14 -0.06 7.12
N MET A 82 0.97 0.68 7.18
CA MET A 82 1.03 1.96 7.88
C MET A 82 0.10 3.00 7.26
N ILE A 83 0.08 3.11 5.93
CA ILE A 83 -0.79 4.04 5.20
C ILE A 83 -2.27 3.71 5.47
N GLU A 84 -2.65 2.44 5.40
CA GLU A 84 -4.01 1.98 5.71
C GLU A 84 -4.42 2.32 7.15
N CYS A 85 -3.50 2.25 8.11
CA CYS A 85 -3.76 2.65 9.49
C CYS A 85 -4.10 4.14 9.62
N ILE A 86 -3.36 5.01 8.92
CA ILE A 86 -3.61 6.46 8.90
C ILE A 86 -5.01 6.73 8.34
N PHE A 87 -5.34 6.11 7.20
CA PHE A 87 -6.66 6.25 6.58
C PHE A 87 -7.78 5.69 7.45
N GLY A 88 -7.55 4.56 8.12
CA GLY A 88 -8.50 3.96 9.06
C GLY A 88 -8.77 4.89 10.24
N TRP A 89 -7.73 5.43 10.85
CA TRP A 89 -7.87 6.38 11.95
C TRP A 89 -8.56 7.68 11.52
N GLY A 90 -8.15 8.28 10.40
CA GLY A 90 -8.76 9.50 9.87
C GLY A 90 -10.23 9.33 9.52
N LYS A 91 -10.66 8.13 9.10
CA LYS A 91 -12.07 7.80 8.88
C LYS A 91 -12.81 7.48 10.17
N GLN A 92 -12.22 6.77 11.12
CA GLN A 92 -12.93 6.32 12.32
C GLN A 92 -13.02 7.42 13.38
N HIS A 93 -11.93 8.13 13.61
CA HIS A 93 -11.78 9.12 14.68
C HIS A 93 -11.63 10.55 14.14
N GLY A 94 -11.08 10.69 12.93
CA GLY A 94 -10.93 11.97 12.26
C GLY A 94 -12.17 12.43 11.48
N THR A 95 -12.00 13.42 10.63
CA THR A 95 -13.07 14.05 9.84
C THR A 95 -13.27 13.43 8.45
N MET A 96 -12.46 12.41 8.08
CA MET A 96 -12.39 11.91 6.70
C MET A 96 -13.55 10.98 6.29
N ARG A 97 -14.40 10.50 7.21
CA ARG A 97 -15.50 9.57 6.86
C ARG A 97 -16.57 10.21 5.98
N LYS A 98 -16.89 11.47 6.25
CA LYS A 98 -17.86 12.27 5.51
C LYS A 98 -17.32 13.70 5.42
N THR A 99 -16.69 14.02 4.29
CA THR A 99 -16.10 15.35 4.10
C THR A 99 -17.20 16.42 4.16
N LYS A 100 -16.97 17.45 4.97
CA LYS A 100 -17.86 18.61 5.13
C LYS A 100 -17.50 19.76 4.18
N HIS A 101 -16.43 19.58 3.41
CA HIS A 101 -15.88 20.62 2.55
C HIS A 101 -16.26 20.37 1.09
N ARG A 102 -16.38 21.45 0.32
CA ARG A 102 -16.54 21.43 -1.14
C ARG A 102 -15.31 22.06 -1.80
N GLY A 103 -14.83 21.43 -2.86
CA GLY A 103 -13.64 21.86 -3.62
C GLY A 103 -12.35 21.15 -3.19
N ILE A 104 -11.50 20.83 -4.18
CA ILE A 104 -10.27 20.03 -4.02
C ILE A 104 -9.34 20.64 -2.97
N GLY A 105 -9.13 21.96 -2.98
CA GLY A 105 -8.23 22.63 -2.04
C GLY A 105 -8.66 22.49 -0.57
N ARG A 106 -9.95 22.62 -0.28
CA ARG A 106 -10.47 22.48 1.09
C ARG A 106 -10.45 21.02 1.57
N VAL A 107 -10.77 20.09 0.67
CA VAL A 107 -10.68 18.64 0.96
C VAL A 107 -9.22 18.24 1.20
N ALA A 108 -8.27 18.78 0.44
CA ALA A 108 -6.84 18.53 0.64
C ALA A 108 -6.34 19.09 1.99
N ALA A 109 -6.80 20.27 2.39
CA ALA A 109 -6.46 20.84 3.70
C ALA A 109 -6.97 19.99 4.86
N ASP A 110 -8.23 19.55 4.82
CA ASP A 110 -8.81 18.63 5.82
C ASP A 110 -8.06 17.29 5.88
N PHE A 111 -7.71 16.75 4.71
CA PHE A 111 -6.89 15.54 4.62
C PHE A 111 -5.52 15.71 5.29
N LEU A 112 -4.78 16.78 4.95
CA LEU A 112 -3.46 17.06 5.55
C LEU A 112 -3.54 17.27 7.06
N LEU A 113 -4.59 17.96 7.54
CA LEU A 113 -4.81 18.15 8.97
C LEU A 113 -4.97 16.82 9.72
N ASN A 114 -5.72 15.87 9.15
CA ASN A 114 -5.86 14.53 9.73
C ASN A 114 -4.53 13.77 9.76
N LEU A 115 -3.72 13.88 8.70
CA LEU A 115 -2.39 13.25 8.63
C LEU A 115 -1.44 13.82 9.69
N ILE A 116 -1.43 15.15 9.86
CA ILE A 116 -0.64 15.82 10.89
C ILE A 116 -1.10 15.37 12.28
N ALA A 117 -2.40 15.37 12.55
CA ALA A 117 -2.95 14.93 13.83
C ALA A 117 -2.58 13.47 14.15
N TYR A 118 -2.66 12.58 13.16
CA TYR A 118 -2.25 11.19 13.34
C TYR A 118 -0.74 11.06 13.65
N ASN A 119 0.11 11.83 12.96
CA ASN A 119 1.54 11.85 13.26
C ASN A 119 1.80 12.27 14.72
N LEU A 120 1.11 13.31 15.22
CA LEU A 120 1.25 13.74 16.62
C LEU A 120 0.86 12.64 17.62
N ILE A 121 -0.20 11.88 17.34
CA ILE A 121 -0.62 10.74 18.18
C ILE A 121 0.42 9.61 18.16
N ARG A 122 1.14 9.45 17.04
CA ARG A 122 2.12 8.39 16.86
C ARG A 122 3.48 8.71 17.49
N ILE A 123 3.88 9.98 17.54
CA ILE A 123 5.20 10.42 18.05
C ILE A 123 5.53 9.82 19.42
N PRO A 124 4.67 9.88 20.46
CA PRO A 124 4.99 9.33 21.77
C PRO A 124 5.33 7.84 21.73
N LYS A 125 4.61 7.05 20.91
CA LYS A 125 4.88 5.62 20.73
C LYS A 125 6.21 5.38 20.00
N LEU A 126 6.57 6.24 19.06
CA LEU A 126 7.85 6.16 18.34
C LEU A 126 9.02 6.50 19.24
N VAL A 127 8.89 7.55 20.06
CA VAL A 127 9.90 7.94 21.05
C VAL A 127 10.12 6.81 22.07
N ALA A 128 9.04 6.20 22.57
CA ALA A 128 9.14 5.07 23.50
C ALA A 128 9.73 3.79 22.87
N ALA A 129 9.54 3.58 21.56
CA ALA A 129 10.06 2.43 20.84
C ALA A 129 11.54 2.59 20.43
N GLN A 130 12.12 3.78 20.60
CA GLN A 130 13.51 4.02 20.27
C GLN A 130 14.38 3.44 21.38
N PRO A 131 15.31 2.51 21.09
CA PRO A 131 16.22 2.00 22.11
C PRO A 131 17.03 3.16 22.69
N ALA A 132 17.32 3.11 23.99
CA ALA A 132 18.21 4.05 24.63
C ALA A 132 19.51 4.10 23.83
N GLN A 133 19.85 5.28 23.30
CA GLN A 133 21.13 5.48 22.62
C GLN A 133 22.21 5.44 23.70
N THR A 134 22.76 4.25 23.97
CA THR A 134 24.05 4.06 24.66
C THR A 134 25.19 4.14 23.69
#